data_AF-A0A7X8K433-F1
#
_entry.id   AF-A0A7X8K433-F1
#
_cell.length_a   1.000
_cell.length_b   1.000
_cell.length_c   1.000
_cell.angle_alpha   90.00
_cell.angle_beta   90.00
_cell.angle_gamma   90.00
#
_symmetry.space_group_name_H-M   'P 1'
#
loop_
_entity.id
_entity.type
_entity.pdbx_description
1 polymer ?
#
loop_
_entity_poly.entity_id
_entity_poly.type
_entity_poly.pdbx_seq_one_letter_code
_entity_poly.pdbx_strand_id
1 'polypeptide(L)' 'MNLRHLSIFISVCNEGSMTKAAEKLYMTQPSVSQAIAELERHYRVPLFERFGKKLYLTEAG' A
#
# COMPACT_ATOMS: atom_id res chain seq x y z
N MET A 1 -11.92 4.07 -5.28
CA MET A 1 -11.17 2.89 -5.75
C MET A 1 -11.17 2.84 -7.26
N ASN A 2 -10.02 2.58 -7.88
CA ASN A 2 -9.87 2.32 -9.31
C ASN A 2 -8.69 1.34 -9.53
N LEU A 3 -8.46 0.90 -10.77
CA LEU A 3 -7.37 -0.05 -11.09
C LEU A 3 -5.98 0.43 -10.64
N ARG A 4 -5.73 1.75 -10.66
CA ARG A 4 -4.45 2.32 -10.20
C ARG A 4 -4.20 2.04 -8.72
N HIS A 5 -5.25 2.05 -7.88
CA HIS A 5 -5.10 1.73 -6.46
C HIS A 5 -4.64 0.27 -6.27
N LEU A 6 -5.25 -0.66 -7.01
CA LEU A 6 -4.88 -2.07 -6.97
C LEU A 6 -3.46 -2.32 -7.49
N SER A 7 -3.04 -1.61 -8.55
CA SER A 7 -1.64 -1.67 -9.02
C SER A 7 -0.65 -1.16 -7.98
N ILE A 8 -0.99 -0.08 -7.27
CA ILE A 8 -0.18 0.44 -6.17
C ILE A 8 -0.10 -0.58 -5.04
N PHE A 9 -1.23 -1.16 -4.64
CA PHE A 9 -1.32 -2.22 -3.64
C PHE A 9 -0.40 -3.40 -3.96
N ILE A 10 -0.51 -3.96 -5.16
CA ILE A 10 0.34 -5.08 -5.62
C ILE A 10 1.82 -4.69 -5.59
N SER A 11 2.17 -3.47 -5.99
CA SER A 11 3.55 -2.98 -5.90
C SER A 11 4.05 -2.95 -4.45
N VAL A 12 3.24 -2.46 -3.52
CA VAL A 12 3.58 -2.45 -2.08
C VAL A 12 3.73 -3.87 -1.53
N CYS A 13 2.87 -4.81 -1.91
CA CYS A 13 2.99 -6.22 -1.52
C CYS A 13 4.30 -6.83 -2.00
N ASN A 14 4.67 -6.59 -3.26
CA ASN A 14 5.91 -7.12 -3.85
C ASN A 14 7.17 -6.53 -3.21
N GLU A 15 7.15 -5.22 -2.90
CA GLU A 15 8.32 -4.53 -2.37
C GLU A 15 8.44 -4.61 -0.83
N GLY A 16 7.34 -4.93 -0.13
CA GLY A 16 7.25 -4.90 1.34
C GLY A 16 7.52 -3.52 1.94
N SER A 17 7.43 -2.46 1.13
CA SER A 17 7.79 -1.09 1.52
C SER A 17 7.06 -0.06 0.66
N MET A 18 6.38 0.87 1.32
CA MET A 18 5.74 2.02 0.66
C MET A 18 6.76 2.89 -0.09
N THR A 19 7.97 3.05 0.45
CA THR A 19 9.02 3.87 -0.16
C THR A 19 9.55 3.23 -1.43
N LYS A 20 9.87 1.94 -1.40
CA LYS A 20 10.36 1.20 -2.58
C LYS A 20 9.28 1.11 -3.67
N ALA A 21 8.03 0.89 -3.28
CA ALA A 21 6.91 0.90 -4.22
C ALA A 21 6.74 2.28 -4.89
N ALA A 22 6.93 3.36 -4.13
CA ALA A 22 6.88 4.72 -4.67
C ALA A 22 8.01 4.98 -5.68
N GLU A 23 9.24 4.59 -5.36
CA GLU A 23 10.39 4.66 -6.29
C GLU A 23 10.12 3.88 -7.59
N LYS A 24 9.64 2.63 -7.48
CA LYS A 24 9.33 1.77 -8.62
C LYS A 24 8.21 2.31 -9.51
N LEU A 25 7.24 2.99 -8.91
CA LEU A 25 6.09 3.57 -9.61
C LEU A 25 6.34 5.01 -10.08
N TYR A 26 7.52 5.57 -9.85
CA TYR A 26 7.82 6.99 -10.10
C TYR A 26 6.81 7.93 -9.42
N MET A 27 6.46 7.59 -8.17
CA MET A 27 5.51 8.32 -7.33
C MET A 27 6.19 8.78 -6.04
N THR A 28 5.53 9.70 -5.33
CA THR A 28 5.95 10.04 -3.96
C THR A 28 5.42 9.00 -2.97
N GLN A 29 6.17 8.74 -1.90
CA GLN A 29 5.72 7.84 -0.83
C GLN A 29 4.38 8.28 -0.21
N PRO A 30 4.11 9.58 0.06
CA PRO A 30 2.80 10.04 0.51
C PRO A 30 1.66 9.68 -0.45
N SER A 31 1.88 9.78 -1.77
CA SER A 31 0.86 9.40 -2.77
C SER A 31 0.53 7.90 -2.70
N VAL A 32 1.54 7.05 -2.52
CA VAL A 32 1.35 5.60 -2.35
C VAL A 32 0.62 5.32 -1.04
N SER A 33 1.04 5.94 0.07
CA SER A 33 0.39 5.76 1.37
C SER A 33 -1.08 6.19 1.35
N GLN A 34 -1.39 7.28 0.66
CA GLN A 34 -2.76 7.77 0.52
C GLN A 34 -3.62 6.78 -0.29
N ALA A 35 -3.08 6.23 -1.38
CA ALA A 35 -3.81 5.24 -2.18
C ALA A 35 -4.11 3.96 -1.38
N ILE A 36 -3.17 3.50 -0.55
CA ILE A 36 -3.43 2.37 0.36
C ILE A 36 -4.49 2.73 1.39
N ALA A 37 -4.39 3.89 2.04
CA ALA A 37 -5.38 4.33 3.01
C ALA A 37 -6.78 4.48 2.39
N GLU A 38 -6.88 4.86 1.11
CA GLU A 38 -8.14 4.90 0.37
C GLU A 38 -8.74 3.52 0.12
N LEU A 39 -7.91 2.51 -0.17
CA LEU A 39 -8.37 1.12 -0.26
C LEU A 39 -8.87 0.61 1.09
N GLU A 40 -8.07 0.79 2.15
CA GLU A 40 -8.43 0.38 3.51
C GLU A 40 -9.73 1.04 3.98
N ARG A 41 -9.92 2.33 3.70
CA ARG A 41 -11.18 3.04 3.99
C ARG A 41 -12.35 2.52 3.16
N HIS A 42 -12.13 2.21 1.88
CA HIS A 42 -13.19 1.72 1.00
C HIS A 42 -13.73 0.36 1.47
N TYR A 43 -12.83 -0.55 1.84
CA TYR A 43 -13.17 -1.89 2.30
C TYR A 43 -13.39 -1.99 3.81
N ARG A 44 -13.08 -0.92 4.56
CA ARG A 44 -13.17 -0.83 6.02
C ARG A 44 -12.35 -1.90 6.75
N VAL A 45 -11.22 -2.28 6.17
CA VAL A 45 -10.28 -3.25 6.73
C VAL A 45 -8.86 -2.77 6.52
N PRO A 46 -7.95 -2.96 7.49
CA PRO A 46 -6.53 -2.76 7.25
C PRO A 46 -6.03 -3.81 6.27
N LEU A 47 -5.25 -3.39 5.28
CA LEU A 47 -4.58 -4.28 4.31
C LEU A 47 -3.12 -4.48 4.69
N PHE A 48 -2.54 -3.53 5.44
CA PHE A 48 -1.19 -3.66 5.99
C PHE A 48 -1.12 -3.30 7.46
N GLU A 49 -0.17 -3.94 8.15
CA GLU A 49 0.20 -3.63 9.53
C GLU A 49 1.67 -3.22 9.61
N ARG A 50 1.99 -2.42 10.62
CA ARG A 50 3.38 -2.01 10.89
C ARG A 50 3.84 -2.62 12.20
N PHE A 51 4.87 -3.46 12.12
CA PHE A 51 5.60 -3.93 13.28
C PHE A 51 7.00 -3.31 13.25
N GLY A 52 7.20 -2.28 14.07
CA GLY A 52 8.42 -1.47 14.07
C GLY A 52 8.62 -0.76 12.72
N LYS A 53 9.74 -1.05 12.05
CA LYS A 53 10.08 -0.46 10.74
C LYS A 53 9.60 -1.29 9.54
N LYS A 54 9.00 -2.45 9.76
CA LYS A 54 8.58 -3.38 8.70
C LYS A 54 7.08 -3.28 8.46
N LEU A 55 6.70 -3.41 7.19
CA LEU A 55 5.33 -3.45 6.72
C LEU A 55 4.96 -4.91 6.43
N TYR A 56 3.80 -5.35 6.91
CA TYR A 56 3.30 -6.71 6.73
C TYR A 56 1.89 -6.68 6.16
N LEU A 57 1.55 -7.69 5.37
CA LEU A 57 0.21 -7.88 4.84
C LEU A 57 -0.70 -8.42 5.94
N THR A 58 -1.94 -7.95 6.03
CA THR A 58 -2.96 -8.54 6.90
C THR A 58 -3.54 -9.80 6.26
N GLU A 59 -4.43 -10.51 6.96
CA GLU A 59 -5.25 -11.57 6.35
C GLU A 59 -6.19 -11.04 5.25
N ALA A 60 -6.59 -9.76 5.33
CA ALA A 60 -7.49 -9.14 4.36
C ALA A 60 -6.79 -8.59 3.11
N GLY A 61 -5.47 -8.46 3.13
CA GLY A 61 -4.64 -8.02 1.99
C GLY A 61 -4.17 -9.20 1.15
#